data_AF-A0A451AVL4-F1
#
_entry.id   AF-A0A451AVL4-F1
#
_cell.length_a   1.000
_cell.length_b   1.000
_cell.length_c   1.000
_cell.angle_alpha   90.00
_cell.angle_beta   90.00
_cell.angle_gamma   90.00
#
_symmetry.space_group_name_H-M   'P 1'
#
loop_
_entity.id
_entity.type
_entity.pdbx_description
1 polymer ?
#
loop_
_entity_poly.entity_id
_entity_poly.type
_entity_poly.pdbx_seq_one_letter_code
_entity_poly.pdbx_strand_id
1 'polypeptide(L)'
;QRTANLLSVQNIITRNRSQSYSANDVKKLTPELVEQLLPDQNISLAVESNLMVMKTLSEAITQIEKMVKTQVRPCPEYQCLIDVSGIGTILGMTITLETGNIKRFGKA
;
A
#
# COMPACT_ATOMS: atom_id res chain seq x y z
N GLN A 1 -3.97 5.81 -5.08
CA GLN A 1 -5.33 5.30 -4.82
C GLN A 1 -5.53 4.67 -3.45
N ARG A 2 -4.78 3.65 -3.01
CA ARG A 2 -4.98 3.01 -1.69
C ARG A 2 -4.88 4.00 -0.52
N THR A 3 -3.84 4.84 -0.49
CA THR A 3 -3.68 5.88 0.54
C THR A 3 -4.78 6.93 0.50
N ALA A 4 -5.28 7.30 -0.69
CA ALA A 4 -6.39 8.25 -0.82
C ALA A 4 -7.69 7.71 -0.19
N ASN A 5 -8.00 6.41 -0.41
CA ASN A 5 -9.15 5.76 0.24
C ASN A 5 -8.96 5.67 1.76
N LEU A 6 -7.75 5.37 2.24
CA LEU A 6 -7.43 5.38 3.67
C LEU A 6 -7.74 6.74 4.31
N LEU A 7 -7.25 7.84 3.69
CA LEU A 7 -7.49 9.19 4.16
C LEU A 7 -8.97 9.57 4.08
N SER A 8 -9.69 9.11 3.06
CA SER A 8 -11.13 9.27 2.92
C SER A 8 -11.88 8.66 4.11
N VAL A 9 -11.56 7.40 4.47
CA VAL A 9 -12.15 6.74 5.65
C VAL A 9 -11.84 7.50 6.94
N GLN A 10 -10.57 7.90 7.14
CA GLN A 10 -10.19 8.69 8.32
C GLN A 10 -10.97 10.00 8.42
N ASN A 11 -11.18 10.70 7.29
CA ASN A 11 -11.97 11.92 7.23
C ASN A 11 -13.44 11.68 7.57
N ILE A 12 -14.07 10.63 7.03
CA ILE A 12 -15.47 10.30 7.30
C ILE A 12 -15.66 9.98 8.80
N ILE A 13 -14.78 9.17 9.39
CA ILE A 13 -14.86 8.81 10.81
C ILE A 13 -14.64 10.05 11.69
N THR A 14 -13.62 10.85 11.39
CA THR A 14 -13.31 12.07 12.16
C THR A 14 -14.50 13.04 12.18
N ARG A 15 -15.16 13.24 11.02
CA ARG A 15 -16.32 14.13 10.91
C ARG A 15 -17.55 13.64 11.67
N ASN A 16 -17.79 12.33 11.71
CA ASN A 16 -19.02 11.77 12.29
C ASN A 16 -18.88 11.32 13.74
N ARG A 17 -17.65 11.09 14.23
CA ARG A 17 -17.39 10.61 15.60
C ARG A 17 -16.52 11.54 16.42
N SER A 18 -16.01 12.64 15.85
CA SER A 18 -15.06 13.55 16.51
C SER A 18 -13.82 12.81 17.07
N GLN A 19 -13.48 11.66 16.47
CA GLN A 19 -12.36 10.81 16.87
C GLN A 19 -11.43 10.59 15.68
N SER A 20 -10.13 10.76 15.89
CA SER A 20 -9.12 10.45 14.88
C SER A 20 -8.77 8.96 14.92
N TYR A 21 -8.78 8.30 13.77
CA TYR A 21 -8.36 6.91 13.64
C TYR A 21 -6.96 6.84 13.04
N SER A 22 -6.09 5.99 13.59
CA SER A 22 -4.80 5.73 12.96
C SER A 22 -4.98 4.90 11.68
N ALA A 23 -3.96 4.89 10.83
CA ALA A 23 -3.97 4.04 9.64
C ALA A 23 -4.12 2.54 9.98
N ASN A 24 -3.68 2.12 11.16
CA ASN A 24 -3.78 0.74 11.60
C ASN A 24 -5.18 0.41 12.15
N ASP A 25 -5.85 1.37 12.77
CA ASP A 25 -7.23 1.19 13.22
C ASP A 25 -8.16 1.02 12.02
N VAL A 26 -7.99 1.86 10.99
CA VAL A 26 -8.79 1.75 9.74
C VAL A 26 -8.63 0.38 9.09
N LYS A 27 -7.41 -0.18 9.05
CA LYS A 27 -7.14 -1.50 8.46
C LYS A 27 -7.79 -2.65 9.24
N LYS A 28 -8.18 -2.44 10.49
CA LYS A 28 -8.82 -3.44 11.37
C LYS A 28 -10.34 -3.32 11.38
N LEU A 29 -10.92 -2.32 10.73
CA LEU A 29 -12.37 -2.16 10.64
C LEU A 29 -12.99 -3.33 9.89
N THR A 30 -13.98 -3.96 10.51
CA THR A 30 -14.86 -4.95 9.88
C THR A 30 -16.21 -4.31 9.57
N PRO A 31 -17.02 -4.84 8.64
CA PRO A 31 -18.36 -4.30 8.36
C PRO A 31 -19.21 -4.13 9.62
N GLU A 32 -19.17 -5.10 10.53
CA GLU A 32 -19.92 -5.07 11.78
C GLU A 32 -19.45 -3.93 12.70
N LEU A 33 -18.13 -3.69 12.76
CA LEU A 33 -17.57 -2.56 13.49
C LEU A 33 -17.98 -1.24 12.83
N VAL A 34 -18.00 -1.17 11.50
CA VAL A 34 -18.38 0.05 10.77
C VAL A 34 -19.84 0.40 11.02
N GLU A 35 -20.76 -0.57 10.98
CA GLU A 35 -22.18 -0.34 11.28
C GLU A 35 -22.40 0.14 12.73
N GLN A 36 -21.70 -0.46 13.70
CA GLN A 36 -21.74 0.01 15.10
C GLN A 36 -21.16 1.41 15.24
N LEU A 37 -20.08 1.70 14.50
CA LEU A 37 -19.40 2.98 14.52
C LEU A 37 -20.12 4.03 13.69
N LEU A 38 -21.00 3.71 12.76
CA LEU A 38 -21.64 4.67 11.86
C LEU A 38 -23.09 4.21 11.62
N PRO A 39 -24.04 4.58 12.50
CA PRO A 39 -25.41 4.07 12.45
C PRO A 39 -26.21 4.58 11.24
N ASP A 40 -25.75 5.66 10.62
CA ASP A 40 -26.29 6.10 9.33
C ASP A 40 -25.82 5.16 8.22
N GLN A 41 -26.77 4.47 7.60
CA GLN A 41 -26.51 3.46 6.58
C GLN A 41 -25.73 4.00 5.37
N ASN A 42 -25.97 5.24 4.95
CA ASN A 42 -25.27 5.83 3.81
C ASN A 42 -23.81 6.11 4.16
N ILE A 43 -23.55 6.55 5.40
CA ILE A 43 -22.19 6.82 5.88
C ILE A 43 -21.43 5.51 6.11
N SER A 44 -22.08 4.47 6.67
CA SER A 44 -21.50 3.12 6.80
C SER A 44 -21.09 2.57 5.44
N LEU A 45 -22.02 2.59 4.48
CA LEU A 45 -21.79 2.11 3.12
C LEU A 45 -20.63 2.85 2.42
N ALA A 46 -20.50 4.16 2.64
CA ALA A 46 -19.38 4.93 2.10
C ALA A 46 -18.03 4.45 2.65
N VAL A 47 -17.95 4.18 3.95
CA VAL A 47 -16.73 3.64 4.58
C VAL A 47 -16.43 2.23 4.08
N GLU A 48 -17.43 1.34 4.08
CA GLU A 48 -17.29 -0.03 3.60
C GLU A 48 -16.82 -0.10 2.14
N SER A 49 -17.37 0.76 1.28
CA SER A 49 -16.97 0.85 -0.13
C SER A 49 -15.49 1.23 -0.27
N ASN A 50 -15.02 2.20 0.52
CA ASN A 50 -13.60 2.59 0.52
C ASN A 50 -12.71 1.45 1.05
N LEU A 51 -13.14 0.75 2.10
CA LEU A 51 -12.42 -0.40 2.66
C LEU A 51 -12.31 -1.55 1.65
N MET A 52 -13.38 -1.82 0.91
CA MET A 52 -13.40 -2.83 -0.16
C MET A 52 -12.37 -2.49 -1.26
N VAL A 53 -12.40 -1.25 -1.76
CA VAL A 53 -11.41 -0.78 -2.75
C VAL A 53 -9.99 -0.87 -2.21
N MET A 54 -9.76 -0.48 -0.96
CA MET A 54 -8.45 -0.62 -0.31
C MET A 54 -7.96 -2.07 -0.26
N LYS A 55 -8.85 -3.00 0.07
CA LYS A 55 -8.53 -4.44 0.12
C LYS A 55 -8.15 -4.95 -1.27
N THR A 56 -8.98 -4.68 -2.28
CA THR A 56 -8.71 -5.06 -3.67
C THR A 56 -7.38 -4.51 -4.17
N LEU A 57 -7.09 -3.24 -3.90
CA LEU A 57 -5.79 -2.64 -4.28
C LEU A 57 -4.61 -3.30 -3.57
N SER A 58 -4.78 -3.68 -2.29
CA SER A 58 -3.72 -4.37 -1.53
C SER A 58 -3.43 -5.75 -2.11
N GLU A 59 -4.48 -6.48 -2.47
CA GLU A 59 -4.38 -7.81 -3.10
C GLU A 59 -3.75 -7.72 -4.49
N ALA A 60 -4.14 -6.72 -5.30
CA ALA A 60 -3.55 -6.50 -6.62
C ALA A 60 -2.04 -6.16 -6.52
N ILE A 61 -1.65 -5.28 -5.59
CA ILE A 61 -0.24 -4.96 -5.33
C ILE A 61 0.52 -6.23 -4.94
N THR A 62 -0.01 -7.02 -4.01
CA THR A 62 0.64 -8.26 -3.57
C THR A 62 0.83 -9.26 -4.71
N GLN A 63 -0.17 -9.39 -5.60
CA GLN A 63 -0.08 -10.26 -6.77
C GLN A 63 0.99 -9.78 -7.76
N ILE A 64 1.05 -8.48 -8.04
CA ILE A 64 2.08 -7.88 -8.90
C ILE A 64 3.46 -8.09 -8.27
N GLU A 65 3.63 -7.81 -6.99
CA GLU A 65 4.89 -8.01 -6.28
C GLU A 65 5.36 -9.47 -6.34
N LYS A 66 4.45 -10.42 -6.15
CA LYS A 66 4.77 -11.86 -6.26
C LYS A 66 5.23 -12.22 -7.66
N MET A 67 4.57 -11.68 -8.70
CA MET A 67 4.93 -11.91 -10.09
C MET A 67 6.26 -11.28 -10.46
N VAL A 68 6.54 -10.05 -10.02
CA VAL A 68 7.82 -9.36 -10.31
C VAL A 68 8.99 -10.11 -9.65
N LYS A 69 8.81 -10.60 -8.42
CA LYS A 69 9.83 -11.40 -7.72
C LYS A 69 10.29 -12.64 -8.49
N THR A 70 9.46 -13.23 -9.34
CA THR A 70 9.85 -14.40 -10.13
C THR A 70 10.59 -14.04 -11.43
N GLN A 71 10.51 -12.78 -11.87
CA GLN A 71 11.04 -12.35 -13.17
C GLN A 71 12.44 -11.73 -13.08
N VAL A 72 12.82 -11.19 -11.92
CA VAL A 72 14.13 -10.55 -11.76
C VAL A 72 15.21 -11.60 -11.49
N ARG A 73 16.25 -11.61 -12.33
CA ARG A 73 17.42 -12.48 -12.14
C ARG A 73 18.28 -11.93 -11.00
N PRO A 74 18.80 -12.78 -10.11
CA PRO A 74 19.76 -12.35 -9.10
C PRO A 74 21.03 -11.85 -9.80
N CYS A 75 21.42 -10.62 -9.49
CA CYS A 75 22.71 -10.05 -9.89
C CYS A 75 23.41 -9.45 -8.67
N PRO A 76 24.75 -9.33 -8.68
CA PRO A 76 25.50 -8.82 -7.53
C PRO A 76 25.05 -7.44 -7.06
N GLU A 77 24.74 -6.54 -8.01
CA GLU A 77 24.28 -5.18 -7.73
C GLU A 77 22.94 -5.17 -6.98
N TYR A 78 22.02 -6.05 -7.37
CA TYR A 78 20.75 -6.23 -6.68
C TYR A 78 20.94 -6.74 -5.25
N GLN A 79 21.87 -7.68 -5.02
CA GLN A 79 22.18 -8.17 -3.68
C GLN A 79 22.67 -7.03 -2.77
N CYS A 80 23.61 -6.21 -3.28
CA CYS A 80 24.09 -5.05 -2.54
C CYS A 80 22.95 -4.07 -2.18
N LEU A 81 21.95 -3.89 -3.06
CA LEU A 81 20.81 -3.02 -2.79
C LEU A 81 19.91 -3.56 -1.68
N ILE A 82 19.62 -4.86 -1.64
CA ILE A 82 18.72 -5.43 -0.63
C ILE A 82 19.37 -5.57 0.75
N ASP A 83 20.70 -5.56 0.83
CA ASP A 83 21.45 -5.54 2.09
C ASP A 83 21.41 -4.17 2.79
N VAL A 84 21.06 -3.10 2.06
CA VAL A 84 20.92 -1.74 2.61
C VAL A 84 19.60 -1.63 3.39
N SER A 85 19.71 -1.21 4.64
CA SER A 85 18.56 -0.94 5.50
C SER A 85 17.61 0.09 4.86
N GLY A 86 16.34 -0.27 4.75
CA GLY A 86 15.29 0.58 4.18
C GLY A 86 15.02 0.41 2.69
N ILE A 87 15.85 -0.33 1.93
CA ILE A 87 15.57 -0.63 0.52
C ILE A 87 14.66 -1.86 0.39
N GLY A 88 15.14 -3.01 0.86
CA GLY A 88 14.40 -4.26 0.75
C GLY A 88 14.13 -4.72 -0.70
N THR A 89 13.41 -5.83 -0.83
CA THR A 89 13.30 -6.56 -2.10
C THR A 89 12.63 -5.76 -3.21
N ILE A 90 11.48 -5.14 -2.96
CA ILE A 90 10.69 -4.47 -4.01
C ILE A 90 11.42 -3.23 -4.55
N LEU A 91 11.86 -2.33 -3.67
CA LEU A 91 12.55 -1.12 -4.08
C LEU A 91 13.92 -1.44 -4.73
N GLY A 92 14.64 -2.45 -4.21
CA GLY A 92 15.88 -2.91 -4.83
C GLY A 92 15.68 -3.42 -6.26
N MET A 93 14.59 -4.16 -6.51
CA MET A 93 14.21 -4.60 -7.86
C MET A 93 13.88 -3.40 -8.76
N THR A 94 13.10 -2.43 -8.27
CA THR A 94 12.78 -1.21 -9.02
C THR A 94 14.04 -0.46 -9.41
N ILE A 95 14.95 -0.20 -8.46
CA ILE A 95 16.22 0.48 -8.74
C ILE A 95 17.01 -0.29 -9.81
N THR A 96 17.12 -1.61 -9.68
CA THR A 96 17.87 -2.45 -10.64
C THR A 96 17.28 -2.36 -12.05
N LEU A 97 15.95 -2.47 -12.18
CA LEU A 97 15.26 -2.44 -13.48
C LEU A 97 15.33 -1.05 -14.14
N GLU A 98 15.11 0.02 -13.37
CA GLU A 98 15.15 1.40 -13.87
C GLU A 98 16.58 1.86 -14.21
N THR A 99 17.57 1.39 -13.45
CA THR A 99 19.00 1.65 -13.69
C THR A 99 19.46 0.98 -14.98
N GLY A 100 18.98 -0.24 -15.27
CA GLY A 100 19.43 -1.01 -16.42
C GLY A 100 20.95 -1.22 -16.39
N ASN A 101 21.64 -0.98 -17.50
CA ASN A 101 23.10 -1.06 -17.53
C ASN A 101 23.74 0.13 -16.79
N ILE A 102 24.32 -0.12 -15.61
CA ILE A 102 24.98 0.89 -14.78
C ILE A 102 26.08 1.66 -15.52
N LYS A 103 26.71 1.06 -16.55
CA LYS A 103 27.73 1.72 -17.38
C LYS A 103 27.21 2.95 -18.13
N ARG A 104 25.88 3.13 -18.26
CA ARG A 104 25.29 4.36 -18.84
C ARG A 104 25.63 5.62 -18.04
N PHE A 105 25.95 5.46 -16.75
CA PHE A 105 26.38 6.54 -15.86
C PHE A 105 27.91 6.70 -15.82
N GLY A 106 28.66 5.88 -16.56
CA GLY A 106 30.11 5.93 -16.61
C GLY A 106 30.62 7.02 -17.54
N LYS A 107 30.35 8.30 -17.23
CA LYS A 107 31.13 9.48 -17.67
C LYS A 107 30.90 10.65 -16.68
N ALA A 108 31.90 10.88 -15.84
CA ALA A 108 32.29 12.18 -15.29
C ALA A 108 33.82 12.21 -15.32
#